data_AF-A0ABD5NIQ1-F1
#
_entry.id   AF-A0ABD5NIQ1-F1
#
_cell.length_a   1.000
_cell.length_b   1.000
_cell.length_c   1.000
_cell.angle_alpha   90.00
_cell.angle_beta   90.00
_cell.angle_gamma   90.00
#
_symmetry.space_group_name_H-M   'P 1'
#
loop_
_entity.id
_entity.type
_entity.pdbx_description
1 polymer ?
#
loop_
_entity_poly.entity_id
_entity_poly.type
_entity_poly.pdbx_seq_one_letter_code
_entity_poly.pdbx_strand_id
1 'polypeptide(L)'
;MSRCPRLRHHMSSSPKETETFDVDFTREQRWIVHHRVVTLADEALAAGTQPPAWLVDLFERLEAGSSTITVRQATELRADLSDYVTDGETPQADEDVATAALEDLSAIEP
;
A
#
# COMPACT_ATOMS: atom_id res chain seq x y z
N MET A 1 -26.98 47.24 -14.07
CA MET A 1 -27.04 46.32 -12.92
C MET A 1 -26.99 44.89 -13.48
N SER A 2 -25.80 44.29 -13.56
CA SER A 2 -25.64 42.92 -14.03
C SER A 2 -24.80 42.15 -13.01
N ARG A 3 -25.40 41.11 -12.44
CA ARG A 3 -24.84 40.27 -11.39
C ARG A 3 -23.90 39.25 -12.01
N CYS A 4 -22.65 39.18 -11.55
CA CYS A 4 -21.78 38.02 -11.77
C CYS A 4 -22.19 36.91 -10.81
N PRO A 5 -22.49 35.67 -11.26
CA PRO A 5 -22.52 34.54 -10.36
C PRO A 5 -21.08 34.06 -10.12
N ARG A 6 -20.60 34.19 -8.88
CA ARG A 6 -19.41 33.47 -8.41
C ARG A 6 -19.75 31.97 -8.40
N LEU A 7 -19.21 31.23 -9.36
CA LEU A 7 -19.13 29.78 -9.28
C LEU A 7 -18.14 29.41 -8.16
N ARG A 8 -18.68 29.04 -7.00
CA ARG A 8 -17.96 28.21 -6.03
C ARG A 8 -17.67 26.88 -6.72
N HIS A 9 -16.43 26.65 -7.11
CA HIS A 9 -15.96 25.29 -7.28
C HIS A 9 -15.93 24.67 -5.87
N HIS A 10 -16.89 23.81 -5.58
CA HIS A 10 -16.73 22.79 -4.57
C HIS A 10 -15.53 21.94 -5.00
N MET A 11 -14.44 21.97 -4.23
CA MET A 11 -13.52 20.85 -4.21
C MET A 11 -14.29 19.67 -3.63
N SER A 12 -14.79 18.80 -4.50
CA SER A 12 -15.28 17.49 -4.09
C SER A 12 -14.02 16.68 -3.77
N SER A 13 -13.57 16.73 -2.51
CA SER A 13 -12.54 15.82 -2.02
C SER A 13 -13.16 14.43 -2.05
N SER A 14 -12.78 13.61 -3.03
CA SER A 14 -13.23 12.23 -3.10
C SER A 14 -12.82 11.53 -1.79
N PRO A 15 -13.75 10.97 -0.99
CA PRO A 15 -13.43 10.43 0.33
C PRO A 15 -12.59 9.14 0.30
N LYS A 16 -12.42 8.53 -0.89
CA LYS A 16 -11.87 7.18 -1.04
C LYS A 16 -10.38 7.03 -0.77
N GLU A 17 -9.56 8.07 -0.96
CA GLU A 17 -8.10 7.91 -0.82
C GLU A 17 -7.64 7.69 0.63
N THR A 18 -8.42 8.17 1.61
CA THR A 18 -8.12 8.04 3.04
C THR A 18 -8.92 6.93 3.72
N GLU A 19 -9.83 6.28 3.00
CA GLU A 19 -10.59 5.16 3.53
C GLU A 19 -9.67 3.96 3.76
N THR A 20 -9.77 3.37 4.95
CA THR A 20 -8.89 2.26 5.37
C THR A 20 -9.72 1.00 5.61
N PHE A 21 -9.17 -0.13 5.20
CA PHE A 21 -9.77 -1.45 5.27
C PHE A 21 -8.91 -2.34 6.16
N ASP A 22 -9.54 -3.08 7.07
CA ASP A 22 -8.84 -4.07 7.89
C ASP A 22 -8.40 -5.26 7.03
N VAL A 23 -7.13 -5.63 7.16
CA VAL A 23 -6.56 -6.86 6.60
C VAL A 23 -5.98 -7.67 7.74
N ASP A 24 -6.54 -8.86 7.96
CA ASP A 24 -6.13 -9.74 9.04
C ASP A 24 -4.93 -10.60 8.65
N PHE A 25 -3.79 -9.93 8.44
CA PHE A 25 -2.55 -10.62 8.12
C PHE A 25 -2.11 -11.54 9.27
N THR A 26 -1.75 -12.77 8.93
CA THR A 26 -1.00 -13.66 9.80
C THR A 26 0.35 -13.02 10.17
N ARG A 27 1.01 -13.57 11.19
CA ARG A 27 2.34 -13.08 11.60
C ARG A 27 3.36 -13.17 10.47
N GLU A 28 3.31 -14.24 9.67
CA GLU A 28 4.22 -14.48 8.55
C GLU A 28 3.93 -13.49 7.42
N GLN A 29 2.66 -13.29 7.08
CA GLN A 29 2.26 -12.30 6.08
C GLN A 29 2.67 -10.89 6.50
N ARG A 30 2.47 -10.51 7.77
CA ARG A 30 2.94 -9.21 8.30
C ARG A 30 4.45 -9.05 8.15
N TRP A 31 5.21 -10.12 8.36
CA TRP A 31 6.66 -10.08 8.20
C TRP A 31 7.05 -9.85 6.74
N ILE A 32 6.45 -10.58 5.80
CA ILE A 32 6.69 -10.40 4.36
C ILE A 32 6.31 -8.98 3.90
N VAL A 33 5.12 -8.51 4.26
CA VAL A 33 4.64 -7.17 3.90
C VAL A 33 5.55 -6.09 4.48
N HIS A 34 5.94 -6.22 5.75
CA HIS A 34 6.87 -5.28 6.38
C HIS A 34 8.25 -5.31 5.71
N HIS A 35 8.79 -6.50 5.47
CA HIS A 35 10.07 -6.67 4.79
C HIS A 35 10.07 -5.99 3.42
N ARG A 36 9.04 -6.22 2.60
CA ARG A 36 8.89 -5.58 1.29
C ARG A 36 8.78 -4.07 1.37
N VAL A 37 7.98 -3.54 2.31
CA VAL A 37 7.85 -2.10 2.51
C VAL A 37 9.18 -1.44 2.87
N VAL A 38 9.97 -2.08 3.75
CA VAL A 38 11.33 -1.60 4.10
C VAL A 38 12.25 -1.67 2.89
N THR A 39 12.26 -2.78 2.16
CA THR A 39 13.09 -2.96 0.97
C THR A 39 12.78 -1.90 -0.10
N LEU A 40 11.51 -1.63 -0.39
CA LEU A 40 11.11 -0.58 -1.33
C LEU A 40 11.58 0.82 -0.88
N ALA A 41 11.54 1.09 0.43
CA ALA A 41 12.01 2.36 0.96
C ALA A 41 13.54 2.48 0.84
N ASP A 42 14.27 1.42 1.16
CA ASP A 42 15.73 1.35 1.03
C ASP A 42 16.18 1.47 -0.43
N GLU A 43 15.47 0.83 -1.37
CA GLU A 43 15.72 0.94 -2.81
C GLU A 43 15.51 2.38 -3.31
N ALA A 44 14.44 3.04 -2.90
CA ALA A 44 14.19 4.44 -3.25
C ALA A 44 15.34 5.35 -2.75
N LEU A 45 15.79 5.13 -1.51
CA LEU A 45 16.91 5.87 -0.91
C LEU A 45 18.24 5.56 -1.61
N ALA A 46 18.52 4.30 -1.93
CA ALA A 46 19.71 3.87 -2.67
C ALA A 46 19.75 4.48 -4.08
N ALA A 47 18.59 4.67 -4.71
CA ALA A 47 18.45 5.38 -5.98
C ALA A 47 18.56 6.91 -5.86
N GLY A 48 18.77 7.45 -4.64
CA GLY A 48 18.86 8.90 -4.39
C GLY A 48 17.51 9.62 -4.45
N THR A 49 16.41 8.88 -4.32
CA THR A 49 15.04 9.40 -4.33
C THR A 49 14.41 9.31 -2.94
N GLN A 50 13.34 10.07 -2.70
CA GLN A 50 12.56 9.93 -1.47
C GLN A 50 11.50 8.83 -1.66
N PRO A 51 11.28 7.96 -0.65
CA PRO A 51 10.16 7.04 -0.66
C PRO A 51 8.84 7.77 -0.90
N PRO A 52 7.92 7.21 -1.71
CA PRO A 52 6.64 7.85 -1.96
C PRO A 52 5.80 7.90 -0.67
N ALA A 53 4.98 8.95 -0.52
CA ALA A 53 4.24 9.19 0.72
C ALA A 53 3.33 8.03 1.16
N TRP A 54 2.75 7.28 0.20
CA TRP A 54 1.92 6.11 0.51
C TRP A 54 2.71 5.00 1.22
N LEU A 55 3.99 4.85 0.86
CA LEU A 55 4.88 3.83 1.39
C LEU A 55 5.33 4.20 2.80
N VAL A 56 5.63 5.48 3.02
CA VAL A 56 5.94 6.02 4.37
C VAL A 56 4.75 5.85 5.31
N ASP A 57 3.54 6.24 4.87
CA ASP A 57 2.32 6.07 5.67
C ASP A 57 2.02 4.58 5.96
N LEU A 58 2.26 3.69 4.99
CA LEU A 58 2.09 2.25 5.20
C LEU A 58 3.11 1.71 6.21
N PHE A 59 4.38 2.11 6.08
CA PHE A 59 5.44 1.74 7.03
C PHE A 59 5.08 2.16 8.45
N GLU A 60 4.69 3.42 8.66
CA GLU A 60 4.30 3.94 9.97
C GLU A 60 3.11 3.18 10.57
N ARG A 61 2.13 2.80 9.74
CA ARG A 61 0.99 1.96 10.17
C ARG A 61 1.43 0.58 10.63
N LEU A 62 2.28 -0.09 9.85
CA LEU A 62 2.78 -1.43 10.18
C LEU A 62 3.60 -1.42 11.47
N GLU A 63 4.46 -0.42 11.66
CA GLU A 63 5.24 -0.21 12.89
C GLU A 63 4.35 0.07 14.11
N ALA A 64 3.25 0.79 13.92
CA ALA A 64 2.25 1.00 14.96
C ALA A 64 1.40 -0.25 15.27
N GLY A 65 1.58 -1.35 14.54
CA GLY A 65 0.80 -2.58 14.67
C GLY A 65 -0.61 -2.48 14.10
N SER A 66 -0.85 -1.52 13.20
CA SER A 66 -2.14 -1.35 12.53
C SER A 66 -2.38 -2.44 11.48
N SER A 67 -3.59 -3.01 11.46
CA SER A 67 -4.09 -3.94 10.44
C SER A 67 -4.74 -3.23 9.24
N THR A 68 -4.91 -1.91 9.30
CA THR A 68 -5.68 -1.18 8.30
C THR A 68 -4.80 -0.65 7.17
N ILE A 69 -5.23 -0.81 5.92
CA ILE A 69 -4.57 -0.23 4.74
C ILE A 69 -5.56 0.49 3.84
N THR A 70 -5.10 1.45 3.05
CA THR A 70 -5.91 2.11 2.02
C THR A 70 -5.97 1.30 0.72
N VAL A 71 -6.96 1.57 -0.15
CA VAL A 71 -7.03 1.00 -1.52
C VAL A 71 -5.73 1.22 -2.29
N ARG A 72 -5.15 2.42 -2.18
CA ARG A 72 -3.89 2.75 -2.86
C ARG A 72 -2.77 1.85 -2.36
N GLN A 73 -2.59 1.75 -1.04
CA GLN A 73 -1.59 0.89 -0.43
C GLN A 73 -1.78 -0.58 -0.84
N ALA A 74 -3.02 -1.08 -0.82
CA ALA A 74 -3.33 -2.44 -1.27
C ALA A 74 -2.96 -2.67 -2.76
N THR A 75 -3.17 -1.66 -3.61
CA THR A 75 -2.87 -1.76 -5.04
C THR A 75 -1.38 -1.77 -5.31
N GLU A 76 -0.63 -0.85 -4.70
CA GLU A 76 0.83 -0.77 -4.85
C GLU A 76 1.52 -2.00 -4.23
N LEU A 77 1.06 -2.45 -3.05
CA LEU A 77 1.59 -3.63 -2.39
C LEU A 77 1.27 -4.91 -3.17
N ARG A 78 0.11 -5.02 -3.83
CA ARG A 78 -0.18 -6.15 -4.72
C ARG A 78 0.77 -6.19 -5.91
N ALA A 79 1.10 -5.03 -6.50
CA ALA A 79 2.04 -4.98 -7.60
C ALA A 79 3.43 -5.45 -7.14
N ASP A 80 3.94 -4.90 -6.03
CA ASP A 80 5.24 -5.30 -5.47
C ASP A 80 5.30 -6.78 -5.08
N LEU A 81 4.28 -7.29 -4.37
CA LEU A 81 4.23 -8.70 -3.98
C LEU A 81 4.10 -9.63 -5.20
N SER A 82 3.40 -9.19 -6.26
CA SER A 82 3.33 -9.96 -7.51
C SER A 82 4.68 -10.06 -8.19
N ASP A 83 5.46 -8.97 -8.19
CA ASP A 83 6.83 -9.00 -8.70
C ASP A 83 7.71 -9.90 -7.84
N TYR A 84 7.61 -9.77 -6.51
CA TYR A 84 8.36 -10.58 -5.54
C TYR A 84 8.12 -12.08 -5.68
N VAL A 85 6.86 -12.54 -5.83
CA VAL A 85 6.58 -13.98 -6.02
C VAL A 85 7.05 -14.52 -7.37
N THR A 86 7.23 -13.66 -8.37
CA THR A 86 7.73 -14.08 -9.69
C THR A 86 9.24 -13.98 -9.83
N ASP A 87 9.92 -13.40 -8.84
CA ASP A 87 11.37 -13.34 -8.77
C ASP A 87 11.93 -14.71 -8.40
N GLY A 88 12.77 -15.27 -9.29
CA GLY A 88 13.40 -16.57 -9.09
C GLY A 88 14.43 -16.60 -7.94
N GLU A 89 14.76 -15.45 -7.34
CA GLU A 89 15.57 -15.37 -6.13
C GLU A 89 14.74 -15.46 -4.84
N THR A 90 13.40 -15.38 -4.94
CA THR A 90 12.52 -15.48 -3.77
C THR A 90 12.51 -16.91 -3.21
N PRO A 91 12.72 -17.09 -1.89
CA PRO A 91 12.59 -18.41 -1.28
C PRO A 91 11.15 -18.94 -1.38
N GLN A 92 10.99 -20.22 -1.73
CA GLN A 92 9.66 -20.85 -1.86
C GLN A 92 8.74 -20.62 -0.63
N ALA A 93 9.30 -20.65 0.57
CA ALA A 93 8.53 -20.41 1.80
C ALA A 93 7.96 -18.97 1.85
N ASP A 94 8.69 -18.00 1.32
CA ASP A 94 8.27 -16.61 1.23
C ASP A 94 7.26 -16.42 0.09
N GLU A 95 7.43 -17.14 -1.04
CA GLU A 95 6.46 -17.16 -2.14
C GLU A 95 5.06 -17.61 -1.68
N ASP A 96 4.98 -18.70 -0.91
CA ASP A 96 3.71 -19.25 -0.43
C ASP A 96 3.00 -18.23 0.49
N VAL A 97 3.74 -17.58 1.38
CA VAL A 97 3.22 -16.56 2.31
C VAL A 97 2.80 -15.29 1.57
N ALA A 98 3.62 -14.82 0.62
CA ALA A 98 3.34 -13.65 -0.20
C ALA A 98 2.12 -13.88 -1.10
N THR A 99 1.97 -15.09 -1.64
CA THR A 99 0.79 -15.49 -2.43
C THR A 99 -0.49 -15.43 -1.59
N ALA A 100 -0.46 -15.95 -0.36
CA ALA A 100 -1.60 -15.82 0.54
C ALA A 100 -1.91 -14.34 0.87
N ALA A 101 -0.88 -13.52 1.09
CA ALA A 101 -1.07 -12.07 1.31
C ALA A 101 -1.68 -11.36 0.08
N LEU A 102 -1.33 -11.78 -1.15
CA LEU A 102 -1.95 -11.27 -2.38
C LEU A 102 -3.44 -11.58 -2.45
N GLU A 103 -3.85 -12.78 -2.03
CA GLU A 103 -5.26 -13.18 -1.97
C GLU A 103 -6.03 -12.28 -0.99
N ASP A 104 -5.49 -12.04 0.20
CA ASP A 104 -6.13 -11.17 1.21
C ASP A 104 -6.25 -9.72 0.71
N LEU A 105 -5.21 -9.19 0.07
CA LEU A 105 -5.20 -7.85 -0.52
C LEU A 105 -6.16 -7.71 -1.72
N SER A 106 -6.45 -8.81 -2.42
CA SER A 106 -7.36 -8.80 -3.57
C SER A 106 -8.82 -8.51 -3.20
N ALA A 107 -9.18 -8.73 -1.93
CA ALA A 107 -10.50 -8.41 -1.39
C ALA A 107 -10.76 -6.90 -1.27
N ILE A 108 -9.73 -6.06 -1.39
CA ILE A 108 -9.84 -4.60 -1.35
C ILE A 108 -9.98 -4.06 -2.79
N GLU A 109 -11.22 -3.75 -3.16
CA GLU A 109 -11.55 -3.16 -4.46
C GLU A 109 -11.46 -1.62 -4.46
N PRO A 110 -11.06 -0.99 -5.58
CA PRO A 110 -11.09 0.47 -5.74
C PRO A 110 -12.48 1.11 -5.85
#